data_AF-A0A920EAM4-F1
#
_entry.id   AF-A0A920EAM4-F1
#
_cell.length_a   1.000
_cell.length_b   1.000
_cell.length_c   1.000
_cell.angle_alpha   90.00
_cell.angle_beta   90.00
_cell.angle_gamma   90.00
#
_symmetry.space_group_name_H-M   'P 1'
#
loop_
_entity.id
_entity.type
_entity.pdbx_description
1 polymer ?
#
loop_
_entity_poly.entity_id
_entity_poly.type
_entity_poly.pdbx_seq_one_letter_code
_entity_poly.pdbx_strand_id
1 'polypeptide(L)'
;MPELPEVETVRRALAPVLTQHYVTAAFVGRDDLRWPLPKNLAARLVGRRFTNVDRRGKYVLMHLDQQDILLLHLGMSGSIRIYDTPPSLGKHDHIMLTMAASPTAAAPPLCCAE
;
A
#
# COMPACT_ATOMS: atom_id res chain seq x y z
N MET A 1 2.59 1.29 19.80
CA MET A 1 2.36 2.53 19.03
C MET A 1 3.67 2.87 18.37
N PRO A 2 3.80 2.78 17.04
CA PRO A 2 4.96 3.31 16.35
C PRO A 2 5.06 4.80 16.67
N GLU A 3 6.20 5.23 17.18
CA GLU A 3 6.52 6.63 17.39
C GLU A 3 7.11 7.21 16.10
N LEU A 4 7.47 8.50 16.14
CA LEU A 4 8.03 9.18 14.97
C LEU A 4 9.26 8.46 14.35
N PRO A 5 10.20 7.89 15.15
CA PRO A 5 11.33 7.15 14.61
C PRO A 5 10.91 5.90 13.83
N GLU A 6 9.96 5.12 14.33
CA GLU A 6 9.50 3.89 13.67
C GLU A 6 8.78 4.20 12.35
N VAL A 7 7.98 5.27 12.32
CA VAL A 7 7.32 5.70 11.08
C VAL A 7 8.35 6.18 10.06
N GLU A 8 9.43 6.84 10.49
CA GLU A 8 10.54 7.21 9.58
C GLU A 8 11.28 5.98 9.05
N THR A 9 11.50 4.95 9.87
CA THR A 9 12.07 3.66 9.41
C THR A 9 11.18 3.02 8.36
N VAL A 10 9.86 3.01 8.57
CA VAL A 10 8.90 2.48 7.58
C VAL A 10 8.94 3.30 6.29
N ARG A 11 8.95 4.63 6.37
CA ARG A 11 9.08 5.50 5.19
C ARG A 11 10.35 5.19 4.40
N ARG A 12 11.49 5.05 5.08
CA ARG A 12 12.79 4.73 4.45
C ARG A 12 12.80 3.35 3.80
N ALA A 13 12.16 2.36 4.42
CA ALA A 13 12.06 1.01 3.86
C ALA A 13 11.15 0.96 2.63
N LEU A 14 10.06 1.73 2.63
CA LEU A 14 9.11 1.79 1.52
C LEU A 14 9.61 2.58 0.31
N ALA A 15 10.31 3.69 0.53
CA ALA A 15 10.76 4.58 -0.54
C ALA A 15 11.42 3.87 -1.74
N PRO A 16 12.41 2.95 -1.56
CA PRO A 16 13.08 2.30 -2.69
C PRO A 16 12.20 1.29 -3.45
N VAL A 17 11.21 0.68 -2.79
CA VAL A 17 10.37 -0.35 -3.42
C VAL A 17 9.08 0.20 -4.03
N LEU A 18 8.67 1.42 -3.62
CA LEU A 18 7.49 2.07 -4.17
C LEU A 18 7.84 3.11 -5.24
N THR A 19 8.86 3.95 -5.00
CA THR A 19 9.11 5.12 -5.85
C THR A 19 9.46 4.70 -7.27
N GLN A 20 8.82 5.33 -8.25
CA GLN A 20 8.89 4.99 -9.68
C GLN A 20 8.36 3.59 -10.06
N HIS A 21 7.77 2.85 -9.14
CA HIS A 21 7.12 1.57 -9.43
C HIS A 21 5.61 1.74 -9.61
N TYR A 22 5.02 0.82 -10.38
CA TYR A 22 3.61 0.77 -10.74
C TYR A 22 2.89 -0.30 -9.91
N VAL A 23 1.68 0.01 -9.46
CA VAL A 23 0.79 -0.98 -8.85
C VAL A 23 0.18 -1.84 -9.96
N THR A 24 0.55 -3.11 -10.03
CA THR A 24 0.01 -4.05 -11.04
C THR A 24 -1.18 -4.83 -10.54
N ALA A 25 -1.26 -5.04 -9.23
CA ALA A 25 -2.42 -5.62 -8.55
C ALA A 25 -2.57 -4.99 -7.17
N ALA A 26 -3.81 -4.88 -6.71
CA ALA A 26 -4.13 -4.42 -5.37
C ALA A 26 -5.21 -5.32 -4.78
N PHE A 27 -4.93 -5.86 -3.60
CA PHE A 27 -5.90 -6.54 -2.76
C PHE A 27 -6.29 -5.60 -1.63
N VAL A 28 -7.59 -5.49 -1.39
CA VAL A 28 -8.17 -4.78 -0.25
C VAL A 28 -9.02 -5.77 0.51
N GLY A 29 -8.59 -6.08 1.73
CA GLY A 29 -9.26 -6.99 2.64
C GLY A 29 -10.42 -6.33 3.38
N ARG A 30 -10.75 -6.91 4.52
CA ARG A 30 -11.94 -6.63 5.35
C ARG A 30 -12.03 -5.17 5.81
N ASP A 31 -13.28 -4.74 6.02
CA ASP A 31 -13.67 -3.39 6.45
C ASP A 31 -13.50 -3.11 7.96
N ASP A 32 -12.84 -3.98 8.74
CA ASP A 32 -12.73 -3.87 10.21
C ASP A 32 -11.63 -2.91 10.69
N LEU A 33 -11.12 -2.05 9.79
CA LEU A 33 -10.27 -0.94 10.15
C LEU A 33 -11.06 0.14 10.91
N ARG A 34 -10.38 0.86 11.81
CA ARG A 34 -10.97 2.00 12.55
C ARG A 34 -11.66 3.01 11.63
N TRP A 35 -11.12 3.19 10.43
CA TRP A 35 -11.76 3.90 9.34
C TRP A 35 -11.85 2.98 8.13
N PRO A 36 -13.04 2.86 7.51
CA PRO A 36 -13.20 2.02 6.35
C PRO A 36 -12.34 2.53 5.20
N LEU A 37 -11.82 1.61 4.39
CA LEU A 37 -11.10 1.97 3.19
C LEU A 37 -12.07 2.56 2.16
N PRO A 38 -11.62 3.49 1.30
CA PRO A 38 -12.46 4.01 0.23
C PRO A 38 -13.00 2.88 -0.64
N LYS A 39 -14.28 2.98 -1.01
CA LYS A 39 -14.86 2.09 -2.03
C LYS A 39 -14.00 2.17 -3.30
N ASN A 40 -13.75 1.02 -3.92
CA ASN A 40 -12.93 0.89 -5.12
C ASN A 40 -11.45 1.30 -4.95
N LEU A 41 -10.90 1.31 -3.73
CA LEU A 41 -9.49 1.65 -3.50
C LEU A 41 -8.56 0.81 -4.39
N ALA A 42 -8.78 -0.50 -4.50
CA ALA A 42 -7.99 -1.37 -5.37
C ALA A 42 -8.00 -0.89 -6.83
N ALA A 43 -9.19 -0.67 -7.40
CA ALA A 43 -9.34 -0.20 -8.77
C ALA A 43 -8.73 1.19 -9.01
N ARG A 44 -8.73 2.06 -7.99
CA ARG A 44 -8.09 3.38 -8.06
C ARG A 44 -6.56 3.29 -8.02
N LEU A 45 -5.99 2.27 -7.39
CA LEU A 45 -4.55 2.09 -7.25
C LEU A 45 -3.94 1.33 -8.42
N VAL A 46 -4.63 0.34 -9.00
CA VAL A 46 -4.11 -0.45 -10.13
C VAL A 46 -3.78 0.43 -11.32
N GLY A 47 -2.61 0.22 -11.91
CA GLY A 47 -2.07 0.99 -13.03
C GLY A 47 -1.38 2.30 -12.62
N ARG A 48 -1.45 2.69 -11.36
CA ARG A 48 -0.87 3.95 -10.87
C ARG A 48 0.59 3.79 -10.49
N ARG A 49 1.37 4.85 -10.70
CA ARG A 49 2.77 4.92 -10.27
C ARG A 49 2.93 5.73 -9.00
N PHE A 50 3.71 5.23 -8.05
CA PHE A 50 4.15 6.04 -6.91
C PHE A 50 5.32 6.93 -7.32
N THR A 51 5.23 8.21 -6.98
CA THR A 51 6.19 9.24 -7.37
C THR A 51 7.12 9.65 -6.23
N ASN A 52 6.64 9.56 -4.99
CA ASN A 52 7.42 9.88 -3.79
C ASN A 52 6.84 9.20 -2.53
N VAL A 53 7.66 9.04 -1.49
CA VAL A 53 7.25 8.56 -0.17
C VAL A 53 7.78 9.49 0.93
N ASP A 54 6.86 10.27 1.51
CA ASP A 54 7.12 11.24 2.57
C ASP A 54 6.53 10.81 3.91
N ARG A 55 6.80 11.58 4.96
CA ARG A 55 6.20 11.39 6.28
C ARG A 55 5.75 12.72 6.86
N ARG A 56 4.58 12.73 7.48
CA ARG A 56 4.08 13.84 8.29
C ARG A 56 3.59 13.33 9.64
N GLY A 57 4.34 13.60 10.69
CA GLY A 57 4.04 13.07 12.02
C GLY A 57 4.03 11.54 12.01
N LYS A 58 2.91 10.93 12.41
CA LYS A 58 2.70 9.47 12.44
C LYS A 58 2.09 8.89 11.14
N TYR A 59 2.06 9.69 10.07
CA TYR A 59 1.54 9.29 8.76
C TYR A 59 2.67 9.11 7.75
N VAL A 60 2.60 8.03 6.96
CA VAL A 60 3.37 7.87 5.72
C VAL A 60 2.51 8.35 4.56
N LEU A 61 3.09 9.19 3.69
CA LEU A 61 2.45 9.77 2.53
C LEU A 61 3.06 9.12 1.29
N MET A 62 2.27 8.36 0.54
CA MET A 62 2.72 7.75 -0.72
C MET A 62 2.05 8.47 -1.89
N HIS A 63 2.82 9.31 -2.58
CA HIS A 63 2.33 10.17 -3.65
C HIS A 63 2.16 9.37 -4.94
N LEU A 64 1.04 9.57 -5.64
CA LEU A 64 0.76 8.96 -6.94
C LEU A 64 0.84 10.02 -8.07
N ASP A 65 0.94 9.54 -9.31
CA ASP A 65 1.15 10.32 -10.52
C ASP A 65 0.03 11.29 -10.96
N GLN A 66 -1.20 11.17 -10.44
CA GLN A 66 -2.29 12.14 -10.72
C GLN A 66 -2.67 12.91 -9.45
N GLN A 67 -1.67 13.34 -8.67
CA GLN A 67 -1.83 14.17 -7.47
C GLN A 67 -2.56 13.50 -6.29
N ASP A 68 -3.09 12.30 -6.47
CA ASP A 68 -3.60 11.46 -5.38
C ASP A 68 -2.46 11.09 -4.41
N ILE A 69 -2.79 10.99 -3.12
CA ILE A 69 -1.86 10.55 -2.07
C ILE A 69 -2.53 9.43 -1.29
N LEU A 70 -1.86 8.28 -1.20
CA LEU A 70 -2.23 7.22 -0.28
C LEU A 70 -1.64 7.51 1.10
N LEU A 71 -2.51 7.82 2.06
CA LEU A 71 -2.15 8.06 3.45
C LEU A 71 -2.21 6.77 4.25
N LEU A 72 -1.11 6.45 4.95
CA LEU A 72 -1.03 5.29 5.82
C LEU A 72 -0.73 5.71 7.27
N HIS A 73 -1.56 5.23 8.19
CA HIS A 73 -1.37 5.37 9.63
C HIS A 73 -1.36 3.98 10.27
N LEU A 74 -0.25 3.61 10.92
CA LEU A 74 -0.05 2.26 11.45
C LEU A 74 -0.84 1.97 12.74
N GLY A 75 -1.38 2.98 13.41
CA GLY A 75 -2.13 2.78 14.65
C GLY A 75 -1.24 2.19 15.75
N MET A 76 -1.76 1.23 16.53
CA MET A 76 -0.98 0.63 17.62
C MET A 76 -0.20 -0.61 17.18
N SER A 77 -0.77 -1.42 16.30
CA SER A 77 -0.30 -2.76 15.92
C SER A 77 -0.12 -2.95 14.41
N GLY A 78 -0.37 -1.92 13.59
CA GLY A 78 -0.17 -2.00 12.15
C GLY A 78 1.31 -2.14 11.82
N SER A 79 1.59 -2.96 10.81
CA SER A 79 2.95 -3.23 10.31
C SER A 79 2.93 -3.35 8.81
N ILE A 80 4.07 -3.08 8.17
CA ILE A 80 4.27 -3.29 6.74
C ILE A 80 5.35 -4.34 6.57
N ARG A 81 5.15 -5.22 5.59
CA ARG A 81 6.10 -6.23 5.19
C ARG A 81 6.28 -6.15 3.67
N ILE A 82 7.50 -6.36 3.21
CA ILE A 82 7.87 -6.37 1.80
C ILE A 82 8.28 -7.79 1.47
N TYR A 83 7.76 -8.32 0.36
CA TYR A 83 8.01 -9.68 -0.08
C TYR A 83 8.37 -9.67 -1.57
N ASP A 84 9.33 -10.51 -1.97
CA ASP A 84 9.66 -10.71 -3.38
C ASP A 84 8.63 -11.61 -4.09
N THR A 85 7.94 -12.47 -3.33
CA THR A 85 6.88 -13.35 -3.82
C THR A 85 5.59 -13.11 -3.03
N PRO A 86 4.40 -13.19 -3.66
CA PRO A 86 3.13 -12.93 -2.97
C PRO A 86 2.93 -13.91 -1.80
N PRO A 87 2.71 -13.42 -0.57
CA PRO A 87 2.39 -14.29 0.56
C PRO A 87 0.94 -14.79 0.49
N SER A 88 0.64 -15.85 1.24
CA SER A 88 -0.75 -16.19 1.56
C SER A 88 -1.35 -15.13 2.47
N LEU A 89 -2.52 -14.60 2.11
CA LEU A 89 -3.21 -13.57 2.89
C LEU A 89 -3.76 -14.14 4.21
N GLY A 90 -3.40 -13.50 5.31
CA GLY A 90 -3.86 -13.84 6.66
C GLY A 90 -5.05 -13.01 7.11
N LYS A 91 -5.52 -13.29 8.34
CA LYS A 91 -6.69 -12.63 8.94
C LYS A 91 -6.54 -11.11 9.11
N HIS A 92 -5.32 -10.64 9.30
CA HIS A 92 -5.00 -9.24 9.62
C HIS A 92 -4.32 -8.51 8.46
N ASP A 93 -4.38 -9.07 7.25
CA ASP A 93 -3.87 -8.42 6.05
C ASP A 93 -5.00 -7.64 5.38
N HIS A 94 -4.93 -6.32 5.51
CA HIS A 94 -5.99 -5.42 5.02
C HIS A 94 -5.69 -4.85 3.64
N ILE A 95 -4.41 -4.72 3.27
CA ILE A 95 -3.99 -4.20 1.96
C ILE A 95 -2.75 -4.97 1.52
N MET A 96 -2.74 -5.42 0.26
CA MET A 96 -1.53 -5.91 -0.40
C MET A 96 -1.42 -5.26 -1.78
N LEU A 97 -0.23 -4.73 -2.09
CA LEU A 97 0.06 -4.12 -3.38
C LEU A 97 1.15 -4.95 -4.07
N THR A 98 0.92 -5.32 -5.31
CA THR A 98 1.95 -5.90 -6.18
C THR A 98 2.55 -4.76 -7.00
N MET A 99 3.87 -4.65 -6.96
CA MET A 99 4.62 -3.56 -7.59
C MET A 99 5.45 -4.10 -8.77
N ALA A 100 5.59 -3.29 -9.82
CA ALA A 100 6.49 -3.59 -10.94
C ALA A 100 7.22 -2.33 -11.42
N ALA A 101 8.42 -2.48 -11.97
CA ALA A 101 9.22 -1.37 -12.51
C ALA A 101 8.63 -0.77 -13.79
N SER A 102 7.78 -1.52 -14.50
CA SER A 102 7.07 -1.08 -15.70
C SER A 102 5.56 -1.30 -15.54
N PRO A 103 4.72 -0.49 -16.20
CA PRO A 103 3.30 -0.76 -16.24
C PRO A 103 3.10 -2.08 -16.99
N THR A 104 2.61 -3.09 -16.27
CA THR A 104 2.17 -4.33 -16.92
C THR A 104 0.78 -4.09 -17.50
N ALA A 105 0.47 -4.67 -18.67
CA ALA A 105 -0.91 -4.76 -19.14
C ALA A 105 -1.74 -5.42 -18.02
N ALA A 106 -2.76 -4.71 -17.51
CA ALA A 106 -3.47 -5.06 -16.28
C ALA A 106 -3.77 -6.56 -16.20
N ALA A 107 -3.17 -7.24 -15.22
CA ALA A 107 -3.62 -8.57 -14.83
C ALA A 107 -5.00 -8.42 -14.17
N PRO A 108 -5.93 -9.37 -14.37
CA PRO A 108 -7.25 -9.30 -13.77
C PRO A 108 -7.14 -9.21 -12.23
N PRO A 109 -8.08 -8.52 -11.56
CA PRO A 109 -8.08 -8.42 -10.12
C PRO A 109 -8.08 -9.84 -9.52
N LEU A 110 -7.18 -10.08 -8.56
CA LEU A 110 -7.21 -11.23 -7.68
C LEU A 110 -8.46 -11.09 -6.80
N CYS A 111 -9.61 -11.42 -7.37
CA CYS A 111 -10.88 -11.49 -6.67
C CYS A 111 -10.85 -12.72 -5.76
N CYS A 112 -11.19 -12.54 -4.49
CA CYS A 112 -11.30 -13.63 -3.53
C CYS A 112 -12.24 -14.71 -4.07
N ALA A 113 -11.75 -15.95 -4.11
CA ALA A 113 -12.61 -17.11 -4.09
C ALA A 113 -13.31 -17.14 -2.72
N GLU A 114 -14.64 -17.24 -2.79
CA GLU A 114 -15.68 -17.67 -1.82
C GLU A 114 -15.37 -17.66 -0.31
#